data_AF-A0A6L2PSM0-F1
#
_entry.id   AF-A0A6L2PSM0-F1
#
_cell.length_a   1.000
_cell.length_b   1.000
_cell.length_c   1.000
_cell.angle_alpha   90.00
_cell.angle_beta   90.00
_cell.angle_gamma   90.00
#
_symmetry.space_group_name_H-M   'P 1'
#
loop_
_entity.id
_entity.type
_entity.pdbx_description
1 polymer ?
#
loop_
_entity_poly.entity_id
_entity_poly.type
_entity_poly.pdbx_seq_one_letter_code
_entity_poly.pdbx_strand_id
1 'polypeptide(L)'
;YTKSTNSDFTDTKPKAWLRGQPELMLEENIEDTEWVILNIQATGFYRVNYDPLTWSLITKHMTSPFYRDIHVLNRAQLLDDAFSLSRAGILNYTTALELSTYLAEETHLIPWLSYNEIIAFINRQLRGTDIYKSFK
;
A
#
# COMPACT_ATOMS: atom_id res chain seq x y z
N TYR A 1 -7.33 10.03 -6.73
CA TYR A 1 -6.30 9.06 -7.17
C TYR A 1 -5.27 9.78 -8.01
N THR A 2 -4.11 9.17 -8.17
CA THR A 2 -3.02 9.64 -9.02
C THR A 2 -2.32 8.47 -9.70
N LYS A 3 -1.65 8.73 -10.83
CA LYS A 3 -0.91 7.73 -11.62
C LYS A 3 0.59 8.02 -11.58
N SER A 4 1.41 7.07 -12.02
CA SER A 4 2.86 7.21 -12.06
C SER A 4 3.37 8.29 -13.04
N THR A 5 2.72 8.49 -14.20
CA THR A 5 3.17 9.45 -15.24
C THR A 5 2.89 10.91 -14.90
N ASN A 6 1.89 11.18 -14.06
CA ASN A 6 1.54 12.52 -13.60
C ASN A 6 1.09 12.44 -12.14
N SER A 7 2.05 12.20 -11.25
CA SER A 7 1.80 12.02 -9.84
C SER A 7 1.53 13.36 -9.14
N ASP A 8 0.32 13.54 -8.62
CA ASP A 8 -0.02 14.64 -7.71
C ASP A 8 -0.67 14.08 -6.45
N PHE A 9 0.11 14.04 -5.38
CA PHE A 9 -0.36 13.63 -4.06
C PHE A 9 -0.84 14.79 -3.18
N THR A 10 -0.92 16.01 -3.72
CA THR A 10 -1.39 17.20 -3.00
C THR A 10 -2.87 17.48 -3.24
N ASP A 11 -3.41 17.08 -4.40
CA ASP A 11 -4.84 17.16 -4.69
C ASP A 11 -5.62 16.02 -4.00
N THR A 12 -6.15 16.35 -2.82
CA THR A 12 -6.99 15.46 -2.00
C THR A 12 -8.49 15.57 -2.33
N LYS A 13 -8.87 16.39 -3.32
CA LYS A 13 -10.29 16.55 -3.66
C LYS A 13 -10.85 15.26 -4.26
N PRO A 14 -12.12 14.93 -3.96
CA PRO A 14 -12.75 13.76 -4.55
C PRO A 14 -12.94 13.97 -6.06
N LYS A 15 -12.31 13.11 -6.87
CA LYS A 15 -12.50 13.08 -8.33
C LYS A 15 -13.79 12.34 -8.75
N ALA A 16 -14.27 11.44 -7.90
CA ALA A 16 -15.42 10.59 -8.15
C ALA A 16 -16.09 10.18 -6.84
N TRP A 17 -17.38 9.80 -6.92
CA TRP A 17 -18.18 9.36 -5.77
C TRP A 17 -18.93 8.07 -6.10
N LEU A 18 -18.71 7.01 -5.30
CA LEU A 18 -19.49 5.79 -5.36
C LEU A 18 -20.81 5.99 -4.61
N ARG A 19 -21.86 6.44 -5.33
CA ARG A 19 -23.14 6.87 -4.74
C ARG A 19 -24.11 5.70 -4.50
N GLY A 20 -23.75 4.80 -3.59
CA GLY A 20 -24.60 3.64 -3.22
C GLY A 20 -24.73 2.58 -4.32
N GLN A 21 -23.96 2.71 -5.40
CA GLN A 21 -23.78 1.68 -6.43
C GLN A 21 -22.67 0.72 -5.98
N PRO A 22 -22.70 -0.57 -6.40
CA PRO A 22 -21.64 -1.52 -6.06
C PRO A 22 -20.33 -1.24 -6.79
N GLU A 23 -20.41 -0.58 -7.95
CA GLU A 23 -19.27 -0.29 -8.81
C GLU A 23 -19.37 1.09 -9.45
N LEU A 24 -18.22 1.62 -9.84
CA LEU A 24 -18.08 2.83 -10.63
C LEU A 24 -16.89 2.66 -11.57
N MET A 25 -17.13 2.85 -12.86
CA MET A 25 -16.08 2.89 -13.87
C MET A 25 -15.55 4.32 -13.97
N LEU A 26 -14.23 4.47 -13.89
CA LEU A 26 -13.54 5.73 -14.15
C LEU A 26 -13.03 5.69 -15.59
N GLU A 27 -13.40 6.68 -16.41
CA GLU A 27 -12.93 6.79 -17.80
C GLU A 27 -11.48 7.30 -17.83
N GLU A 28 -10.56 6.47 -17.35
CA GLU A 28 -9.12 6.73 -17.32
C GLU A 28 -8.40 5.75 -18.23
N ASN A 29 -7.51 6.28 -19.08
CA ASN A 29 -6.54 5.44 -19.75
C ASN A 29 -5.39 5.18 -18.79
N ILE A 30 -5.20 3.92 -18.40
CA ILE A 30 -4.10 3.46 -17.56
C ILE A 30 -3.32 2.44 -18.38
N GLU A 31 -2.08 2.75 -18.70
CA GLU A 31 -1.21 1.81 -19.40
C GLU A 31 -0.75 0.70 -18.46
N ASP A 32 -0.46 -0.51 -18.98
CA ASP A 32 0.01 -1.66 -18.20
C ASP A 32 1.38 -1.44 -17.50
N THR A 33 2.01 -0.29 -17.76
CA THR A 33 3.27 0.12 -17.12
C THR A 33 3.07 1.16 -16.01
N GLU A 34 1.84 1.61 -15.81
CA GLU A 34 1.49 2.65 -14.85
C GLU A 34 0.84 2.05 -13.60
N TRP A 35 1.35 2.42 -12.43
CA TRP A 35 0.60 2.21 -11.20
C TRP A 35 -0.41 3.34 -11.00
N VAL A 36 -1.51 3.03 -10.32
CA VAL A 36 -2.49 3.99 -9.82
C VAL A 36 -2.59 3.86 -8.31
N ILE A 37 -2.64 5.00 -7.61
CA ILE A 37 -2.86 5.05 -6.15
C ILE A 37 -4.12 5.84 -5.86
N LEU A 38 -5.08 5.20 -5.20
CA LEU A 38 -6.33 5.81 -4.73
C LEU A 38 -6.13 6.37 -3.31
N ASN A 39 -7.15 7.07 -2.81
CA ASN A 39 -7.18 7.65 -1.47
C ASN A 39 -5.94 8.53 -1.16
N ILE A 40 -5.79 9.63 -1.90
CA ILE A 40 -4.63 10.52 -1.73
C ILE A 40 -4.57 11.01 -0.27
N GLN A 41 -3.41 10.82 0.34
CA GLN A 41 -3.11 11.08 1.75
C GLN A 41 -4.01 10.37 2.76
N ALA A 42 -4.66 9.25 2.37
CA ALA A 42 -5.59 8.51 3.21
C ALA A 42 -6.73 9.38 3.80
N THR A 43 -7.22 10.36 3.04
CA THR A 43 -8.26 11.29 3.47
C THR A 43 -9.65 10.67 3.55
N GLY A 44 -9.90 9.62 2.78
CA GLY A 44 -11.12 8.84 2.81
C GLY A 44 -11.07 7.70 3.83
N PHE A 45 -12.19 7.46 4.50
CA PHE A 45 -12.34 6.38 5.48
C PHE A 45 -12.64 5.03 4.80
N TYR A 46 -11.67 4.51 4.06
CA TYR A 46 -11.73 3.21 3.40
C TYR A 46 -10.31 2.67 3.10
N ARG A 47 -10.21 1.35 2.97
CA ARG A 47 -9.00 0.66 2.52
C ARG A 47 -9.02 0.49 1.01
N VAL A 48 -7.85 0.44 0.38
CA VAL A 48 -7.73 0.22 -1.05
C VAL A 48 -7.07 -1.12 -1.33
N ASN A 49 -7.70 -1.93 -2.19
CA ASN A 49 -7.07 -3.10 -2.80
C ASN A 49 -6.91 -2.85 -4.29
N TYR A 50 -5.86 -3.44 -4.87
CA TYR A 50 -5.55 -3.36 -6.29
C TYR A 50 -5.47 -4.77 -6.88
N ASP A 51 -5.53 -4.86 -8.21
CA ASP A 51 -5.25 -6.10 -8.93
C ASP A 51 -3.74 -6.49 -8.81
N PRO A 52 -3.36 -7.73 -9.16
CA PRO A 52 -1.98 -8.19 -9.03
C PRO A 52 -0.95 -7.39 -9.83
N LEU A 53 -1.31 -6.88 -11.02
CA LEU A 53 -0.39 -6.09 -11.84
C LEU A 53 -0.11 -4.75 -11.15
N THR A 54 -1.17 -4.05 -10.73
CA THR A 54 -1.02 -2.77 -10.04
C THR A 54 -0.23 -2.91 -8.73
N TRP A 55 -0.50 -3.95 -7.92
CA TRP A 55 0.30 -4.23 -6.72
C TRP A 55 1.77 -4.49 -7.06
N SER A 56 2.07 -5.24 -8.11
CA SER A 56 3.44 -5.50 -8.57
C SER A 56 4.16 -4.20 -8.97
N LEU A 57 3.48 -3.32 -9.72
CA LEU A 57 4.03 -2.03 -10.13
C LEU A 57 4.28 -1.10 -8.93
N ILE A 58 3.35 -1.06 -7.97
CA ILE A 58 3.50 -0.29 -6.72
C ILE A 58 4.70 -0.83 -5.93
N THR A 59 4.77 -2.14 -5.68
CA THR A 59 5.87 -2.77 -4.94
C THR A 59 7.21 -2.47 -5.60
N LYS A 60 7.31 -2.65 -6.93
CA LYS A 60 8.52 -2.33 -7.69
C LYS A 60 8.97 -0.87 -7.54
N HIS A 61 8.02 0.06 -7.57
CA HIS A 61 8.33 1.49 -7.39
C HIS A 61 8.75 1.79 -5.95
N MET A 62 8.04 1.22 -4.97
CA MET A 62 8.33 1.39 -3.55
C MET A 62 9.69 0.84 -3.16
N THR A 63 10.12 -0.31 -3.70
CA THR A 63 11.46 -0.88 -3.42
C THR A 63 12.57 -0.25 -4.27
N SER A 64 12.28 0.79 -5.04
CA SER A 64 13.27 1.52 -5.83
C SER A 64 13.79 2.77 -5.09
N PRO A 65 14.89 3.39 -5.55
CA PRO A 65 15.35 4.68 -5.01
C PRO A 65 14.32 5.81 -5.12
N PHE A 66 13.29 5.66 -5.95
CA PHE A 66 12.25 6.66 -6.24
C PHE A 66 11.03 6.56 -5.31
N TYR A 67 11.04 5.71 -4.29
CA TYR A 67 9.89 5.52 -3.39
C TYR A 67 9.34 6.82 -2.79
N ARG A 68 10.18 7.86 -2.66
CA ARG A 68 9.82 9.17 -2.13
C ARG A 68 8.88 9.96 -3.05
N ASP A 69 8.73 9.57 -4.31
CA ASP A 69 7.75 10.13 -5.24
C ASP A 69 6.31 9.84 -4.77
N ILE A 70 6.11 8.75 -4.02
CA ILE A 70 4.85 8.47 -3.34
C ILE A 70 4.83 9.22 -2.00
N HIS A 71 3.78 10.00 -1.77
CA HIS A 71 3.62 10.77 -0.54
C HIS A 71 3.65 9.89 0.70
N VAL A 72 4.29 10.39 1.76
CA VAL A 72 4.55 9.64 2.99
C VAL A 72 3.30 9.00 3.62
N LEU A 73 2.17 9.72 3.63
CA LEU A 73 0.90 9.18 4.12
C LEU A 73 0.38 8.03 3.27
N ASN A 74 0.56 8.09 1.95
CA ASN A 74 0.21 6.98 1.07
C ASN A 74 1.16 5.80 1.23
N ARG A 75 2.45 6.00 1.50
CA ARG A 75 3.37 4.88 1.81
C ARG A 75 2.97 4.14 3.07
N ALA A 76 2.62 4.89 4.13
CA ALA A 76 2.07 4.31 5.36
C ALA A 76 0.74 3.57 5.08
N GLN A 77 -0.16 4.18 4.32
CA GLN A 77 -1.43 3.55 3.93
C GLN A 77 -1.21 2.25 3.14
N LEU A 78 -0.29 2.23 2.17
CA LEU A 78 0.00 1.05 1.36
C LEU A 78 0.48 -0.12 2.23
N LEU A 79 1.33 0.14 3.23
CA LEU A 79 1.74 -0.86 4.22
C LEU A 79 0.54 -1.34 5.05
N ASP A 80 -0.24 -0.42 5.63
CA ASP A 80 -1.39 -0.77 6.47
C ASP A 80 -2.45 -1.57 5.70
N ASP A 81 -2.78 -1.14 4.49
CA ASP A 81 -3.75 -1.78 3.61
C ASP A 81 -3.24 -3.16 3.17
N ALA A 82 -2.00 -3.28 2.69
CA ALA A 82 -1.46 -4.55 2.24
C ALA A 82 -1.50 -5.62 3.35
N PHE A 83 -1.01 -5.30 4.56
CA PHE A 83 -1.02 -6.27 5.66
C PHE A 83 -2.42 -6.55 6.22
N SER A 84 -3.31 -5.55 6.25
CA SER A 84 -4.70 -5.75 6.67
C SER A 84 -5.46 -6.65 5.69
N LEU A 85 -5.27 -6.44 4.38
CA LEU A 85 -5.85 -7.27 3.32
C LEU A 85 -5.27 -8.68 3.36
N SER A 86 -3.97 -8.84 3.60
CA SER A 86 -3.35 -10.15 3.75
C SER A 86 -3.85 -10.91 4.97
N ARG A 87 -4.03 -10.22 6.09
CA ARG A 87 -4.65 -10.80 7.28
C ARG A 87 -6.10 -11.25 7.04
N ALA A 88 -6.83 -10.53 6.20
CA ALA A 88 -8.18 -10.90 5.79
C ALA A 88 -8.23 -12.01 4.73
N GLY A 89 -7.08 -12.49 4.22
CA GLY A 89 -7.00 -13.49 3.15
C GLY A 89 -7.35 -12.95 1.76
N ILE A 90 -7.40 -11.63 1.59
CA ILE A 90 -7.74 -10.95 0.32
C ILE A 90 -6.49 -10.75 -0.54
N LEU A 91 -5.34 -10.45 0.08
CA LEU A 91 -4.05 -10.26 -0.59
C LEU A 91 -3.05 -11.33 -0.15
N ASN A 92 -2.22 -11.82 -1.06
CA ASN A 92 -1.16 -12.76 -0.67
C ASN A 92 -0.14 -12.05 0.25
N TYR A 93 0.21 -12.68 1.38
CA TYR A 93 1.23 -12.16 2.30
C TYR A 93 2.58 -11.89 1.61
N THR A 94 2.92 -12.65 0.56
CA THR A 94 4.13 -12.39 -0.25
C THR A 94 4.17 -10.94 -0.74
N THR A 95 3.06 -10.40 -1.26
CA THR A 95 3.00 -9.02 -1.75
C THR A 95 3.22 -8.01 -0.62
N ALA A 96 2.58 -8.22 0.53
CA ALA A 96 2.73 -7.32 1.69
C ALA A 96 4.17 -7.36 2.26
N LEU A 97 4.77 -8.55 2.33
CA LEU A 97 6.13 -8.75 2.81
C LEU A 97 7.15 -8.16 1.84
N GLU A 98 7.02 -8.40 0.53
CA GLU A 98 7.87 -7.80 -0.50
C GLU A 98 7.77 -6.28 -0.47
N LEU A 99 6.56 -5.72 -0.37
CA LEU A 99 6.37 -4.29 -0.20
C LEU A 99 7.15 -3.79 1.02
N SER A 100 7.01 -4.44 2.18
CA SER A 100 7.67 -4.00 3.43
C SER A 100 9.20 -3.92 3.36
N THR A 101 9.85 -4.61 2.40
CA THR A 101 11.31 -4.55 2.25
C THR A 101 11.82 -3.14 1.97
N TYR A 102 11.00 -2.27 1.39
CA TYR A 102 11.37 -0.88 1.14
C TYR A 102 11.70 -0.10 2.42
N LEU A 103 11.16 -0.52 3.57
CA LEU A 103 11.39 0.15 4.86
C LEU A 103 12.86 0.23 5.22
N ALA A 104 13.72 -0.65 4.68
CA ALA A 104 15.17 -0.55 4.83
C ALA A 104 15.73 0.82 4.40
N GLU A 105 15.10 1.47 3.42
CA GLU A 105 15.48 2.78 2.88
C GLU A 105 14.61 3.94 3.42
N GLU A 106 13.55 3.64 4.20
CA GLU A 106 12.58 4.62 4.70
C GLU A 106 13.16 5.45 5.85
N THR A 107 13.08 6.76 5.71
CA THR A 107 13.62 7.71 6.70
C THR A 107 12.54 8.46 7.47
N HIS A 108 11.29 8.44 7.00
CA HIS A 108 10.20 9.15 7.67
C HIS A 108 9.53 8.28 8.74
N LEU A 109 9.18 8.88 9.88
CA LEU A 109 8.60 8.15 11.02
C LEU A 109 7.24 7.51 10.73
N ILE A 110 6.39 8.19 9.96
CA ILE A 110 4.99 7.78 9.76
C ILE A 110 4.83 6.36 9.18
N PRO A 111 5.53 5.94 8.10
CA PRO A 111 5.41 4.56 7.63
C PRO A 111 5.96 3.52 8.61
N TRP A 112 7.01 3.87 9.37
CA TRP A 112 7.53 3.02 10.45
C TRP A 112 6.52 2.82 11.58
N LEU A 113 5.77 3.86 11.97
CA LEU A 113 4.69 3.73 12.95
C LEU A 113 3.59 2.79 12.47
N SER A 114 3.20 2.93 11.19
CA SER A 114 2.24 2.02 10.56
C SER A 114 2.72 0.57 10.59
N TYR A 115 3.99 0.36 10.24
CA TYR A 115 4.59 -0.97 10.24
C TYR A 115 4.76 -1.57 11.63
N ASN A 116 5.02 -0.77 12.66
CA ASN A 116 5.24 -1.25 14.03
C ASN A 116 4.03 -2.04 14.57
N GLU A 117 2.81 -1.57 14.31
CA GLU A 117 1.58 -2.26 14.73
C GLU A 117 1.41 -3.62 14.02
N ILE A 118 1.73 -3.66 12.72
CA ILE A 118 1.75 -4.87 11.90
C ILE A 118 2.78 -5.86 12.47
N ILE A 119 4.01 -5.40 12.69
CA ILE A 119 5.11 -6.24 13.15
C ILE A 119 4.82 -6.81 14.53
N ALA A 120 4.23 -6.00 15.43
CA ALA A 120 3.84 -6.44 16.76
C ALA A 120 2.79 -7.56 16.70
N PHE A 121 1.84 -7.47 15.76
CA PHE A 121 0.88 -8.55 15.52
C PHE A 121 1.57 -9.82 15.03
N ILE A 122 2.39 -9.75 13.96
CA ILE A 122 3.07 -10.92 13.39
C ILE A 122 3.99 -11.56 14.43
N ASN A 123 4.74 -10.75 15.18
CA ASN A 123 5.60 -11.20 16.26
C ASN A 123 4.82 -12.03 17.30
N ARG A 124 3.64 -11.57 17.72
CA ARG A 124 2.78 -12.33 18.64
C ARG A 124 2.29 -13.66 18.07
N GLN A 125 2.01 -13.72 16.76
CA GLN A 125 1.56 -14.95 16.10
C GLN A 125 2.70 -15.97 15.92
N LEU A 126 3.89 -15.50 15.56
CA LEU A 126 5.02 -16.38 15.26
C LEU A 126 5.78 -16.79 16.52
N ARG A 127 5.65 -16.07 17.64
CA ARG A 127 6.36 -16.39 18.89
C ARG A 127 6.07 -17.82 19.34
N GLY A 128 7.13 -18.60 19.50
CA GLY A 128 7.04 -20.02 19.92
C GLY A 128 6.88 -21.02 18.79
N THR A 129 6.83 -20.56 17.53
CA THR A 129 6.90 -21.43 16.34
C THR A 129 8.34 -21.64 15.89
N ASP A 130 8.59 -22.70 15.11
CA ASP A 130 9.91 -22.97 14.54
C ASP A 130 10.38 -21.86 13.58
N ILE A 131 9.44 -21.18 12.92
CA ILE A 131 9.69 -20.13 11.94
C ILE A 131 10.11 -18.80 12.61
N TYR A 132 9.85 -18.63 13.91
CA TYR A 132 10.15 -17.38 14.63
C TYR A 132 11.61 -16.93 14.49
N LYS A 133 12.54 -17.88 14.39
CA LYS A 133 13.98 -17.60 14.21
C LYS A 133 14.30 -16.93 12.88
N SER A 134 13.53 -17.21 11.82
CA SER A 134 13.72 -16.60 10.50
C SER A 134 13.08 -15.21 10.39
N PHE A 135 12.15 -14.90 11.29
CA PHE A 135 11.44 -13.63 11.32
C PHE A 135 12.18 -12.55 12.13
N LYS A 136 12.94 -12.95 13.15
CA LYS A 136 13.76 -12.06 13.99
C LYS A 136 15.07 -11.68 13.28
#